data_AF-A0A177AK20-F1
#
_entry.id   AF-A0A177AK20-F1
#
_cell.length_a   1.000
_cell.length_b   1.000
_cell.length_c   1.000
_cell.angle_alpha   90.00
_cell.angle_beta   90.00
_cell.angle_gamma   90.00
#
_symmetry.space_group_name_H-M   'P 1'
#
loop_
_entity.id
_entity.type
_entity.pdbx_description
1 polymer ?
#
loop_
_entity_poly.entity_id
_entity_poly.type
_entity_poly.pdbx_seq_one_letter_code
_entity_poly.pdbx_strand_id
1 'polypeptide(L)'
;MGCAFLSPLRVLQLVTASAVLILSSYVAHWYDADTLTASPSQFNFLIFTGVWSLLGIFYLEVVPRRWPRGSHPYAAFALESLTTIFHLSGFIALAVFLSKLLFCRGSVCNAARADVGAASFGFVLWVISTVMVGVEIFKGGFRRQGGGKVEMRGVGTA
;
A
#
# COMPACT_ATOMS: atom_id res chain seq x y z
N MET A 1 7.30 13.31 15.53
CA MET A 1 8.73 13.03 15.36
C MET A 1 8.85 11.80 14.47
N GLY A 2 9.11 11.96 13.17
CA GLY A 2 9.15 10.83 12.22
C GLY A 2 9.63 11.15 10.79
N CYS A 3 10.08 12.39 10.52
CA CYS A 3 10.27 12.90 9.16
C CYS A 3 11.45 12.32 8.36
N ALA A 4 12.36 11.56 8.97
CA ALA A 4 13.52 11.02 8.26
C ALA A 4 13.29 9.61 7.69
N PHE A 5 12.49 8.77 8.36
CA PHE A 5 12.31 7.36 7.98
C PHE A 5 11.05 7.10 7.14
N LEU A 6 10.06 7.99 7.22
CA LEU A 6 8.87 7.91 6.37
C LEU A 6 9.20 8.19 4.90
N SER A 7 10.11 9.12 4.61
CA SER A 7 10.51 9.48 3.25
C SER A 7 11.07 8.30 2.42
N PRO A 8 12.07 7.53 2.90
CA PRO A 8 12.58 6.40 2.13
C PRO A 8 11.55 5.29 1.95
N LEU A 9 10.73 5.01 2.97
CA LEU A 9 9.67 4.00 2.88
C LEU A 9 8.64 4.38 1.80
N ARG A 10 8.22 5.65 1.77
CA ARG A 10 7.29 6.16 0.75
C ARG A 10 7.89 6.11 -0.64
N VAL A 11 9.17 6.45 -0.80
CA VAL A 11 9.87 6.30 -2.09
C VAL A 11 9.88 4.84 -2.54
N LEU A 12 10.19 3.89 -1.66
CA LEU A 12 10.16 2.46 -1.98
C LEU A 12 8.75 1.97 -2.36
N GLN A 13 7.72 2.43 -1.65
CA GLN A 13 6.31 2.14 -1.98
C GLN A 13 5.92 2.70 -3.35
N LEU A 14 6.41 3.90 -3.69
CA LEU A 14 6.15 4.56 -4.96
C LEU A 14 6.86 3.82 -6.11
N VAL A 15 8.11 3.43 -5.91
CA VAL A 15 8.88 2.63 -6.86
C VAL A 15 8.18 1.30 -7.11
N THR A 16 7.80 0.57 -6.07
CA THR A 16 7.09 -0.72 -6.22
C THR A 16 5.75 -0.57 -6.90
N ALA A 17 4.93 0.41 -6.52
CA ALA A 17 3.65 0.68 -7.18
C ALA A 17 3.82 1.02 -8.67
N SER A 18 4.82 1.84 -9.00
CA SER A 18 5.13 2.18 -10.39
C SER A 18 5.63 0.98 -11.20
N ALA A 19 6.46 0.13 -10.60
CA ALA A 19 6.97 -1.08 -11.23
C ALA A 19 5.83 -2.04 -11.57
N VAL A 20 4.92 -2.30 -10.61
CA VAL A 20 3.72 -3.13 -10.82
C VAL A 20 2.86 -2.55 -11.95
N LEU A 21 2.59 -1.25 -11.91
CA LEU A 21 1.76 -0.60 -12.93
C LEU A 21 2.38 -0.70 -14.33
N ILE A 22 3.67 -0.43 -14.46
CA ILE A 22 4.39 -0.47 -15.74
C ILE A 22 4.45 -1.90 -16.28
N LEU A 23 4.82 -2.87 -15.45
CA LEU A 23 4.95 -4.27 -15.86
C LEU A 23 3.60 -4.86 -16.27
N SER A 24 2.54 -4.63 -15.47
CA SER A 24 1.20 -5.10 -15.80
C SER A 24 0.65 -4.43 -17.07
N SER A 25 0.91 -3.13 -17.27
CA SER A 25 0.49 -2.40 -18.48
C SER A 25 1.24 -2.88 -19.71
N TYR A 26 2.54 -3.18 -19.59
CA TYR A 26 3.34 -3.77 -20.67
C TYR A 26 2.78 -5.12 -21.10
N VAL A 27 2.43 -5.99 -20.15
CA VAL A 27 1.83 -7.29 -20.46
C VAL A 27 0.45 -7.11 -21.10
N ALA A 28 -0.39 -6.20 -20.59
CA ALA A 28 -1.70 -5.91 -21.17
C ALA A 28 -1.59 -5.37 -22.62
N HIS A 29 -0.65 -4.47 -22.88
CA HIS A 29 -0.40 -3.95 -24.23
C HIS A 29 0.06 -5.05 -25.19
N TRP A 30 0.89 -5.99 -24.74
CA TRP A 30 1.32 -7.12 -25.57
C TRP A 30 0.14 -8.04 -25.95
N TYR A 31 -0.79 -8.30 -25.02
CA TYR A 31 -1.98 -9.10 -25.34
C TYR A 31 -2.85 -8.43 -26.41
N ASP A 32 -3.04 -7.12 -26.31
CA ASP A 32 -3.84 -6.34 -27.26
C ASP A 32 -3.16 -6.19 -28.62
N ALA A 33 -1.87 -5.81 -28.63
CA ALA A 33 -1.13 -5.48 -29.85
C ALA A 33 -0.62 -6.72 -30.63
N ASP A 34 -0.12 -7.74 -29.92
CA ASP A 34 0.55 -8.88 -30.56
C ASP A 34 -0.35 -10.11 -30.72
N THR A 35 -1.27 -10.35 -29.78
CA THR A 35 -2.16 -11.52 -29.84
C THR A 35 -3.60 -11.20 -30.25
N LEU A 36 -4.01 -9.92 -30.27
CA LEU A 36 -5.40 -9.50 -30.49
C LEU A 36 -6.40 -10.24 -29.58
N THR A 37 -5.95 -10.63 -28.38
CA THR A 37 -6.76 -11.34 -27.39
C THR A 37 -6.94 -10.50 -26.15
N ALA A 38 -8.09 -10.68 -25.49
CA ALA A 38 -8.40 -9.92 -24.28
C ALA A 38 -7.40 -10.21 -23.16
N SER A 39 -6.92 -9.14 -22.53
CA SER A 39 -5.97 -9.21 -21.41
C SER A 39 -6.55 -10.00 -20.22
N PRO A 40 -5.75 -10.88 -19.58
CA PRO A 40 -6.20 -11.68 -18.44
C PRO A 40 -6.64 -10.79 -17.27
N SER A 41 -7.68 -11.20 -16.54
CA SER A 41 -8.25 -10.42 -15.42
C SER A 41 -7.27 -10.19 -14.27
N GLN A 42 -6.26 -11.04 -14.12
CA GLN A 42 -5.21 -10.89 -13.11
C GLN A 42 -4.38 -9.63 -13.33
N PHE A 43 -3.96 -9.37 -14.57
CA PHE A 43 -3.19 -8.16 -14.91
C PHE A 43 -4.03 -6.89 -14.77
N ASN A 44 -5.32 -6.94 -15.14
CA ASN A 44 -6.23 -5.82 -14.92
C ASN A 44 -6.37 -5.45 -13.43
N PHE A 45 -6.39 -6.46 -12.54
CA PHE A 45 -6.41 -6.23 -11.10
C PHE A 45 -5.10 -5.60 -10.57
N LEU A 46 -3.94 -6.00 -11.09
CA LEU A 46 -2.66 -5.38 -10.74
C LEU A 46 -2.54 -3.94 -11.25
N ILE A 47 -3.07 -3.62 -12.44
CA ILE A 47 -3.16 -2.25 -12.95
C ILE A 47 -4.00 -1.39 -11.98
N PHE A 48 -5.19 -1.88 -11.59
CA PHE A 48 -6.01 -1.22 -10.58
C PHE A 48 -5.26 -1.02 -9.27
N THR A 49 -4.55 -2.06 -8.81
CA THR A 49 -3.76 -2.04 -7.57
C THR A 49 -2.64 -1.00 -7.64
N GLY A 50 -1.92 -0.92 -8.76
CA GLY A 50 -0.86 0.08 -8.99
C GLY A 50 -1.41 1.51 -8.96
N VAL A 51 -2.51 1.78 -9.67
CA VAL A 51 -3.17 3.10 -9.65
C VAL A 51 -3.68 3.44 -8.26
N TRP A 52 -4.32 2.48 -7.58
CA TRP A 52 -4.81 2.66 -6.21
C TRP A 52 -3.68 3.01 -5.24
N SER A 53 -2.53 2.33 -5.34
CA SER A 53 -1.36 2.63 -4.51
C SER A 53 -0.79 4.03 -4.78
N LEU A 54 -0.73 4.47 -6.03
CA LEU A 54 -0.28 5.83 -6.36
C LEU A 54 -1.23 6.90 -5.80
N LEU A 55 -2.54 6.70 -5.94
CA LEU A 55 -3.55 7.56 -5.33
C LEU A 55 -3.47 7.57 -3.81
N GLY A 56 -3.23 6.39 -3.21
CA GLY A 56 -3.02 6.23 -1.79
C GLY A 56 -1.83 7.02 -1.25
N ILE A 57 -0.69 6.93 -1.93
CA ILE A 57 0.51 7.70 -1.60
C ILE A 57 0.24 9.20 -1.76
N PHE A 58 -0.42 9.60 -2.84
CA PHE A 58 -0.77 11.00 -3.06
C PHE A 58 -1.67 11.55 -1.93
N TYR A 59 -2.67 10.79 -1.51
CA TYR A 59 -3.52 11.15 -0.37
C TYR A 59 -2.70 11.30 0.92
N LEU A 60 -1.81 10.34 1.21
CA LEU A 60 -0.99 10.35 2.42
C LEU A 60 0.05 11.49 2.44
N GLU A 61 0.47 11.99 1.28
CA GLU A 61 1.43 13.11 1.18
C GLU A 61 0.72 14.48 1.19
N VAL A 62 -0.43 14.60 0.54
CA VAL A 62 -1.17 15.87 0.40
C VAL A 62 -1.95 16.23 1.66
N VAL A 63 -2.60 15.26 2.30
CA VAL A 63 -3.42 15.48 3.50
C VAL A 63 -2.64 16.13 4.64
N PRO A 64 -1.48 15.62 5.08
CA PRO A 64 -0.73 16.24 6.17
C PRO A 64 -0.16 17.62 5.79
N ARG A 65 0.10 17.87 4.50
CA ARG A 65 0.60 19.17 4.01
C ARG A 65 -0.49 20.24 3.92
N ARG A 66 -1.71 19.88 3.54
CA ARG A 66 -2.79 20.84 3.28
C ARG A 66 -3.79 20.98 4.42
N TRP A 67 -4.07 19.91 5.16
CA TRP A 67 -5.11 19.91 6.21
C TRP A 67 -4.67 19.12 7.45
N PRO A 68 -3.82 19.69 8.31
CA PRO A 68 -3.40 19.07 9.56
C PRO A 68 -4.53 18.87 10.59
N ARG A 69 -5.69 19.51 10.39
CA ARG A 69 -6.89 19.35 11.24
C ARG A 69 -7.85 18.26 10.76
N GLY A 70 -7.71 17.77 9.52
CA GLY A 70 -8.58 16.77 8.90
C GLY A 70 -7.98 15.36 8.82
N SER A 71 -6.73 15.16 9.29
CA SER A 71 -6.06 13.86 9.23
C SER A 71 -6.66 12.91 10.27
N HIS A 72 -7.79 12.28 9.94
CA HIS A 72 -8.36 11.24 10.78
C HIS A 72 -7.43 10.01 10.72
N PRO A 73 -6.77 9.61 11.82
CA PRO A 73 -5.76 8.56 11.80
C PRO A 73 -6.31 7.21 11.31
N TYR A 74 -7.60 6.99 11.54
CA TYR A 74 -8.34 5.82 11.04
C TYR A 74 -8.47 5.78 9.51
N ALA A 75 -8.57 6.93 8.84
CA ALA A 75 -8.68 6.96 7.38
C ALA A 75 -7.35 6.58 6.71
N ALA A 76 -6.23 7.06 7.26
CA ALA A 76 -4.90 6.66 6.80
C ALA A 76 -4.67 5.15 7.01
N PHE A 77 -5.02 4.63 8.20
CA PHE A 77 -4.91 3.21 8.50
C PHE A 77 -5.80 2.34 7.60
N ALA A 78 -7.03 2.76 7.32
CA ALA A 78 -7.91 2.06 6.39
C ALA A 78 -7.32 2.02 4.97
N LEU A 79 -6.74 3.13 4.50
CA LEU A 79 -6.14 3.20 3.18
C LEU A 79 -4.92 2.27 3.06
N GLU A 80 -4.04 2.26 4.08
CA GLU A 80 -2.86 1.39 4.05
C GLU A 80 -3.23 -0.10 4.15
N SER A 81 -4.22 -0.45 4.98
CA SER A 81 -4.68 -1.83 5.10
C SER A 81 -5.36 -2.33 3.82
N LEU A 82 -6.20 -1.52 3.17
CA LEU A 82 -6.77 -1.86 1.86
C LEU A 82 -5.69 -2.09 0.80
N THR A 83 -4.70 -1.20 0.76
CA THR A 83 -3.60 -1.30 -0.22
C THR A 83 -2.76 -2.56 0.00
N THR A 84 -2.55 -2.94 1.27
CA THR A 84 -1.89 -4.18 1.65
C THR A 84 -2.65 -5.41 1.15
N ILE A 85 -3.98 -5.43 1.31
CA ILE A 85 -4.84 -6.53 0.84
C ILE A 85 -4.84 -6.64 -0.69
N PHE A 86 -4.83 -5.51 -1.40
CA PHE A 86 -4.74 -5.51 -2.86
C PHE A 86 -3.40 -6.05 -3.36
N HIS A 87 -2.28 -5.68 -2.74
CA HIS A 87 -0.99 -6.26 -3.08
C HIS A 87 -0.97 -7.78 -2.80
N LEU A 88 -1.48 -8.20 -1.64
CA LEU A 88 -1.56 -9.62 -1.26
C LEU A 88 -2.34 -10.46 -2.28
N SER A 89 -3.55 -10.03 -2.60
CA SER A 89 -4.41 -10.72 -3.55
C SER A 89 -3.83 -10.69 -4.97
N GLY A 90 -3.21 -9.57 -5.38
CA GLY A 90 -2.64 -9.40 -6.71
C GLY A 90 -1.47 -10.34 -7.00
N PHE A 91 -0.49 -10.41 -6.09
CA PHE A 91 0.67 -11.28 -6.32
C PHE A 91 0.28 -12.77 -6.27
N ILE A 92 -0.67 -13.16 -5.41
CA ILE A 92 -1.14 -14.55 -5.32
C ILE A 92 -1.89 -14.93 -6.60
N ALA A 93 -2.81 -14.07 -7.07
CA ALA A 93 -3.55 -14.31 -8.30
C ALA A 93 -2.62 -14.48 -9.50
N LEU A 94 -1.58 -13.63 -9.61
CA LEU A 94 -0.60 -13.70 -10.68
C LEU A 94 0.30 -14.94 -10.55
N ALA A 95 0.74 -15.30 -9.33
CA ALA A 95 1.55 -16.49 -9.10
C ALA A 95 0.81 -17.79 -9.48
N VAL A 96 -0.48 -17.89 -9.12
CA VAL A 96 -1.33 -19.04 -9.49
C VAL A 96 -1.61 -19.08 -10.99
N PHE A 97 -1.74 -17.92 -11.64
CA PHE A 97 -1.85 -17.87 -13.09
C PHE A 97 -0.56 -18.39 -13.74
N LEU A 98 0.61 -17.88 -13.31
CA LEU A 98 1.91 -18.28 -13.83
C LEU A 98 2.21 -19.77 -13.60
N SER A 99 1.80 -20.36 -12.49
CA SER A 99 2.04 -21.79 -12.21
C SER A 99 1.26 -22.73 -13.15
N LYS A 100 0.19 -22.25 -13.80
CA LYS A 100 -0.57 -23.00 -14.80
C LYS A 100 0.03 -22.91 -16.20
N LEU A 101 0.94 -21.98 -16.46
CA LEU A 101 1.61 -21.84 -17.76
C LEU A 101 2.87 -22.73 -17.80
N LEU A 102 2.75 -23.94 -18.36
CA LEU A 102 3.86 -24.91 -18.44
C LEU A 102 5.04 -24.45 -19.32
N PHE A 103 4.82 -23.55 -20.28
CA PHE A 103 5.85 -23.03 -21.19
C PHE A 103 5.77 -21.52 -21.32
N CYS A 104 6.25 -20.82 -20.30
CA CYS A 104 6.33 -19.37 -20.31
C CYS A 104 7.78 -18.97 -20.63
N ARG A 105 8.06 -18.69 -21.91
CA ARG A 105 9.39 -18.33 -22.43
C ARG A 105 9.28 -17.05 -23.28
N GLY A 106 10.06 -16.02 -22.95
CA GLY A 106 10.05 -14.72 -23.65
C GLY A 106 10.11 -13.52 -22.70
N SER A 107 10.18 -12.32 -23.28
CA SER A 107 10.25 -11.05 -22.55
C SER A 107 9.02 -10.80 -21.68
N VAL A 108 7.83 -11.14 -22.18
CA VAL A 108 6.54 -10.99 -21.47
C VAL A 108 6.47 -11.88 -20.22
N CYS A 109 7.01 -13.09 -20.31
CA CYS A 109 7.05 -14.00 -19.16
C CYS A 109 7.99 -13.49 -18.07
N ASN A 110 9.16 -12.99 -18.46
CA ASN A 110 10.09 -12.38 -17.52
C ASN A 110 9.50 -11.13 -16.88
N ALA A 111 8.76 -10.31 -17.64
CA ALA A 111 8.03 -9.17 -17.12
C ALA A 111 6.98 -9.61 -16.09
N ALA A 112 6.17 -10.64 -16.38
CA ALA A 112 5.17 -11.14 -15.46
C ALA A 112 5.78 -11.74 -14.17
N ARG A 113 6.91 -12.44 -14.27
CA ARG A 113 7.65 -12.92 -13.08
C ARG A 113 8.23 -11.78 -12.26
N ALA A 114 8.77 -10.75 -12.93
CA ALA A 114 9.24 -9.54 -12.26
C ALA A 114 8.09 -8.80 -11.57
N ASP A 115 6.88 -8.83 -12.14
CA ASP A 115 5.69 -8.22 -11.58
C ASP A 115 5.25 -8.92 -10.27
N VAL A 116 5.26 -10.26 -10.23
CA VAL A 116 5.06 -11.02 -8.97
C VAL A 116 6.11 -10.61 -7.91
N GLY A 117 7.37 -10.43 -8.33
CA GLY A 117 8.44 -9.96 -7.44
C GLY A 117 8.19 -8.55 -6.91
N ALA A 118 7.79 -7.62 -7.79
CA ALA A 118 7.51 -6.24 -7.42
C ALA A 118 6.28 -6.14 -6.49
N ALA A 119 5.21 -6.88 -6.80
CA ALA A 119 3.99 -6.92 -6.00
C ALA A 119 4.21 -7.57 -4.63
N SER A 120 5.02 -8.63 -4.54
CA SER A 120 5.37 -9.26 -3.25
C SER A 120 6.27 -8.36 -2.39
N PHE A 121 7.24 -7.66 -2.99
CA PHE A 121 8.05 -6.69 -2.26
C PHE A 121 7.20 -5.48 -1.81
N GLY A 122 6.30 -4.99 -2.67
CA GLY A 122 5.33 -3.96 -2.34
C GLY A 122 4.44 -4.38 -1.16
N PHE A 123 3.95 -5.62 -1.13
CA PHE A 123 3.16 -6.16 -0.01
C PHE A 123 3.90 -6.01 1.33
N VAL A 124 5.17 -6.41 1.40
CA VAL A 124 5.97 -6.30 2.63
C VAL A 124 6.11 -4.84 3.07
N LEU A 125 6.37 -3.92 2.13
CA LEU A 125 6.49 -2.49 2.44
C LEU A 125 5.17 -1.88 2.95
N TRP A 126 4.04 -2.28 2.38
CA TRP A 126 2.71 -1.84 2.82
C TRP A 126 2.32 -2.43 4.19
N VAL A 127 2.69 -3.68 4.47
CA VAL A 127 2.52 -4.30 5.80
C VAL A 127 3.31 -3.53 6.86
N ILE A 128 4.60 -3.28 6.61
CA ILE A 128 5.46 -2.56 7.56
C ILE A 128 4.87 -1.18 7.87
N SER A 129 4.42 -0.46 6.84
CA SER A 129 3.76 0.85 6.97
C SER A 129 2.49 0.76 7.83
N THR A 130 1.61 -0.20 7.51
CA THR A 130 0.33 -0.39 8.21
C THR A 130 0.54 -0.69 9.69
N VAL A 131 1.54 -1.53 10.00
CA VAL A 131 1.91 -1.87 11.39
C VAL A 131 2.44 -0.65 12.13
N MET A 132 3.30 0.15 11.50
CA MET A 132 3.82 1.39 12.13
C MET A 132 2.68 2.36 12.46
N VAL A 133 1.79 2.63 11.51
CA VAL A 133 0.62 3.50 11.72
C VAL A 133 -0.30 2.92 12.80
N GLY A 134 -0.54 1.60 12.78
CA GLY A 134 -1.37 0.92 13.78
C GLY A 134 -0.81 1.04 15.21
N VAL A 135 0.51 0.87 15.38
CA VAL A 135 1.19 1.02 16.68
C VAL A 135 1.11 2.46 17.18
N GLU A 136 1.25 3.45 16.30
CA GLU A 136 1.10 4.86 16.67
C GLU A 136 -0.32 5.18 17.16
N ILE A 137 -1.35 4.65 16.51
CA ILE A 137 -2.74 4.81 16.92
C ILE A 137 -2.98 4.17 18.29
N PHE A 138 -2.49 2.95 18.51
CA PHE A 138 -2.66 2.24 19.78
C PHE A 138 -1.95 2.94 20.94
N LYS A 139 -0.70 3.40 20.73
CA LYS A 139 0.05 4.19 21.72
C LYS A 139 -0.57 5.56 21.99
N GLY A 140 -1.07 6.24 20.96
CA GLY A 140 -1.76 7.53 21.08
C GLY A 140 -3.09 7.41 21.84
N GLY A 141 -3.83 6.31 21.64
CA GLY A 141 -5.03 5.98 22.39
C GLY A 141 -4.76 5.73 23.88
N PHE A 142 -3.69 4.97 24.19
CA PHE A 142 -3.28 4.71 25.57
C PHE A 142 -2.89 5.99 26.34
N ARG A 143 -2.24 6.94 25.67
CA ARG A 143 -1.81 8.21 26.29
C ARG A 143 -2.99 9.12 26.66
N ARG A 144 -4.14 8.97 26.01
CA ARG A 144 -5.36 9.75 26.29
C ARG A 144 -6.22 9.18 27.43
N GLN A 145 -6.06 7.89 27.76
CA GLN A 145 -6.81 7.24 28.84
C GLN A 145 -6.13 7.37 30.22
N GLY A 146 -4.81 7.61 30.28
CA GLY A 146 -4.04 7.75 31.54
C GLY A 146 -4.14 9.12 32.24
N GLY A 147 -4.92 10.08 31.71
CA GLY A 147 -5.04 11.45 32.24
C GLY A 147 -6.26 11.69 33.14
N GLY A 148 -6.99 10.65 33.53
CA GLY A 148 -8.13 10.73 34.43
C GLY A 148 -7.73 10.75 35.91
N LYS A 149 -7.03 11.80 36.37
CA LYS A 149 -6.94 12.09 37.81
C LYS A 149 -6.93 13.60 38.05
N VAL A 150 -8.09 14.24 37.89
CA VAL A 150 -8.36 15.51 38.59
C VAL A 150 -8.97 15.14 39.94
N GLU A 151 -8.09 14.85 40.90
CA GLU A 151 -8.45 14.73 42.30
C GLU A 151 -8.74 16.14 42.83
N MET A 152 -10.03 16.54 42.84
CA MET A 152 -10.50 17.71 43.59
C MET A 152 -10.44 17.37 45.08
N ARG A 153 -9.29 17.58 45.73
CA ARG A 153 -9.13 17.47 47.17
C ARG A 153 -8.78 18.82 47.77
N GLY A 154 -9.80 19.45 48.36
CA GLY A 154 -9.70 20.34 49.53
C GLY A 154 -9.07 21.72 49.32
N VAL A 155 -9.92 22.73 49.10
CA VAL A 155 -9.61 24.10 49.52
C VAL A 155 -10.21 24.30 50.92
N GLY A 156 -9.36 24.14 51.93
CA GLY A 156 -9.33 24.98 53.13
C GLY A 156 -7.94 25.62 53.12
N THR A 157 -7.72 26.90 53.41
CA THR A 157 -8.21 27.69 54.55
C THR A 157 -7.80 29.16 54.30
N ALA A 158 -8.67 30.11 54.61
CA ALA A 158 -8.36 31.40 55.25
C ALA A 158 -9.66 32.03 55.72
#